data_AF-A0A0R1XVR9-F1
#
_entry.id   AF-A0A0R1XVR9-F1
#
_cell.length_a   1.000
_cell.length_b   1.000
_cell.length_c   1.000
_cell.angle_alpha   90.00
_cell.angle_beta   90.00
_cell.angle_gamma   90.00
#
_symmetry.space_group_name_H-M   'P 1'
#
loop_
_entity.id
_entity.type
_entity.pdbx_description
1 polymer ?
#
loop_
_entity_poly.entity_id
_entity_poly.type
_entity_poly.pdbx_seq_one_letter_code
_entity_poly.pdbx_strand_id
1 'polypeptide(L)' 'MEGLAMAKKETRFQADSLTSQGTIMTHVITDKTTGVQYLLAISPNMGSGLTVLVDADGKPLLNKVD' A
#
# COMPACT_ATOMS: atom_id res chain seq x y z
N MET A 1 32.27 2.68 23.35
CA MET A 1 31.08 3.18 22.62
C MET A 1 30.45 1.99 21.92
N GLU A 2 29.49 1.35 22.58
CA GLU A 2 28.74 0.23 22.00
C GLU A 2 27.72 0.77 21.00
N GLY A 3 27.72 0.20 19.80
CA GLY A 3 26.83 0.59 18.72
C GLY A 3 25.41 0.09 18.99
N LEU A 4 24.48 1.03 19.18
CA LEU A 4 23.05 0.73 19.16
C LEU A 4 22.63 0.52 17.70
N ALA A 5 22.57 -0.74 17.29
CA ALA A 5 21.76 -1.12 16.13
C ALA A 5 20.29 -0.88 16.49
N MET A 6 19.72 0.22 16.00
CA MET A 6 18.29 0.51 16.15
C MET A 6 17.52 -0.54 15.34
N ALA A 7 16.76 -1.41 16.02
CA ALA A 7 15.85 -2.34 15.37
C ALA A 7 14.89 -1.53 14.47
N LYS A 8 14.88 -1.84 13.17
CA LYS A 8 14.01 -1.18 12.19
C LYS A 8 12.56 -1.48 12.57
N LYS A 9 11.81 -0.45 12.97
CA LYS A 9 10.38 -0.58 13.29
C LYS A 9 9.65 -1.15 12.08
N GLU A 10 8.98 -2.29 12.26
CA GLU A 10 8.15 -2.93 11.25
C GLU A 10 7.04 -1.97 10.80
N THR A 11 6.99 -1.66 9.51
CA THR A 11 5.95 -0.78 8.95
C THR A 11 4.66 -1.57 8.77
N ARG A 12 3.52 -1.10 9.30
CA ARG A 12 2.22 -1.79 9.17
C ARG A 12 1.74 -1.90 7.72
N PHE A 13 1.94 -0.85 6.93
CA PHE A 13 1.51 -0.79 5.53
C PHE A 13 2.69 -1.05 4.62
N GLN A 14 2.50 -1.98 3.69
CA GLN A 14 3.46 -2.30 2.64
C GLN A 14 2.90 -1.81 1.30
N ALA A 15 3.67 -0.98 0.60
CA ALA A 15 3.29 -0.52 -0.74
C ALA A 15 4.02 -1.39 -1.77
N ASP A 16 3.25 -2.20 -2.49
CA ASP A 16 3.70 -3.07 -3.56
C ASP A 16 3.36 -2.43 -4.92
N SER A 17 4.14 -2.80 -5.94
CA SER A 17 3.89 -2.51 -7.37
C SER A 17 3.58 -1.03 -7.71
N LEU A 18 4.60 -0.30 -8.18
CA LEU A 18 4.41 0.96 -8.89
C LEU A 18 4.05 0.64 -10.35
N THR A 19 2.85 1.01 -10.77
CA THR A 19 2.53 1.10 -12.21
C THR A 19 2.34 2.56 -12.56
N SER A 20 3.12 3.06 -13.53
CA SER A 20 2.97 4.41 -14.05
C SER A 20 2.38 4.37 -15.46
N GLN A 21 1.41 5.24 -15.71
CA GLN A 21 0.90 5.52 -17.05
C GLN A 21 0.89 7.03 -17.26
N GLY A 22 1.84 7.50 -18.06
CA GLY A 22 2.12 8.94 -18.17
C GLY A 22 2.57 9.50 -16.81
N THR A 23 1.91 10.57 -16.35
CA THR A 23 2.20 11.20 -15.05
C THR A 23 1.47 10.55 -13.88
N ILE A 24 0.51 9.65 -14.14
CA ILE A 24 -0.26 9.00 -13.07
C ILE A 24 0.53 7.82 -12.52
N MET A 25 0.69 7.79 -11.20
CA MET A 25 1.32 6.70 -10.47
C MET A 25 0.26 5.95 -9.69
N THR A 26 0.33 4.62 -9.71
CA THR A 26 -0.55 3.75 -8.94
C THR A 26 0.26 2.82 -8.05
N HIS A 27 -0.20 2.62 -6.82
CA HIS A 27 0.36 1.69 -5.84
C HIS A 27 -0.73 0.81 -5.27
N VAL A 28 -0.42 -0.47 -5.08
CA VAL A 28 -1.22 -1.34 -4.21
C VAL A 28 -0.61 -1.30 -2.82
N ILE A 29 -1.41 -1.00 -1.80
CA ILE A 29 -0.95 -0.93 -0.42
C ILE A 29 -1.65 -2.03 0.37
N THR A 30 -0.89 -2.91 1.03
CA THR A 30 -1.40 -3.96 1.90
C THR A 30 -1.29 -3.53 3.36
N ASP A 31 -2.40 -3.59 4.11
CA ASP A 31 -2.37 -3.55 5.58
C ASP A 31 -1.98 -4.92 6.13
N LYS A 32 -0.76 -5.08 6.63
CA LYS A 32 -0.27 -6.37 7.14
C LYS A 32 -0.98 -6.85 8.41
N THR A 33 -1.78 -6.01 9.07
CA THR A 33 -2.58 -6.45 10.23
C THR A 33 -3.88 -7.12 9.81
N THR A 34 -4.51 -6.67 8.71
CA THR A 34 -5.85 -7.13 8.30
C THR A 34 -5.86 -7.87 6.97
N GLY A 35 -4.80 -7.77 6.18
CA GLY A 35 -4.71 -8.23 4.80
C GLY A 35 -5.43 -7.31 3.80
N VAL A 36 -6.19 -6.29 4.24
CA VAL A 36 -6.94 -5.40 3.35
C VAL A 36 -6.00 -4.64 2.43
N GLN A 37 -6.37 -4.55 1.15
CA GLN A 37 -5.61 -3.85 0.13
C GLN A 37 -6.29 -2.55 -0.31
N TYR A 38 -5.45 -1.58 -0.69
CA TYR A 38 -5.87 -0.29 -1.18
C TYR A 38 -5.19 0.04 -2.50
N LEU A 39 -5.92 0.67 -3.42
CA LEU A 39 -5.35 1.31 -4.61
C LEU A 39 -5.15 2.79 -4.32
N LEU A 40 -3.89 3.22 -4.31
CA LEU A 40 -3.51 4.63 -4.27
C LEU A 40 -3.21 5.08 -5.70
N ALA A 41 -3.91 6.10 -6.16
CA ALA A 41 -3.62 6.79 -7.42
C ALA A 41 -3.13 8.21 -7.13
N ILE A 42 -2.02 8.61 -7.75
CA ILE A 42 -1.39 9.92 -7.56
C ILE A 42 -1.24 10.57 -8.94
N SER A 43 -1.78 11.78 -9.08
CA SER A 43 -1.46 12.69 -10.18
C SER A 43 -0.64 13.86 -9.62
N PRO A 44 0.67 13.94 -9.93
CA PRO A 44 1.52 15.03 -9.48
C PRO A 44 0.90 16.39 -9.75
N ASN A 45 0.94 17.28 -8.76
CA ASN A 45 0.41 18.64 -8.79
C ASN A 45 -1.13 18.77 -8.97
N MET A 46 -1.88 17.67 -9.00
CA MET A 46 -3.34 17.68 -9.14
C MET A 46 -4.05 17.03 -7.94
N GLY A 47 -3.47 15.97 -7.38
CA GLY A 47 -3.98 15.34 -6.16
C GLY A 47 -3.75 13.84 -6.11
N SER A 48 -4.37 13.20 -5.12
CA SER A 48 -4.35 11.75 -4.95
C SER A 48 -5.71 11.23 -4.47
N GLY A 49 -5.96 9.95 -4.75
CA GLY A 49 -7.14 9.23 -4.29
C GLY A 49 -6.77 7.85 -3.78
N LEU A 50 -7.49 7.39 -2.76
CA LEU A 50 -7.30 6.06 -2.16
C LEU A 50 -8.66 5.35 -2.12
N THR A 51 -8.69 4.10 -2.57
CA THR A 51 -9.88 3.24 -2.45
C THR A 51 -9.49 1.85 -1.98
N VAL A 52 -10.39 1.17 -1.27
CA VAL A 52 -10.25 -0.25 -0.94
C VAL A 52 -10.41 -1.08 -2.21
N LEU A 53 -9.58 -2.11 -2.39
CA LEU A 53 -9.80 -3.14 -3.40
C LEU A 53 -10.84 -4.13 -2.87
N VAL A 54 -11.86 -4.42 -3.67
CA VAL A 54 -12.95 -5.33 -3.30
C VAL A 54 -13.10 -6.45 -4.32
N ASP A 55 -13.65 -7.57 -3.88
CA ASP A 55 -14.09 -8.66 -4.75
C ASP A 55 -15.44 -8.35 -5.44
N ALA A 56 -15.94 -9.31 -6.21
CA ALA A 56 -17.20 -9.17 -6.95
C ALA A 56 -18.44 -9.01 -6.05
N ASP A 57 -18.37 -9.42 -4.79
CA ASP A 57 -19.45 -9.27 -3.80
C ASP A 57 -19.35 -7.94 -3.04
N GLY A 58 -18.33 -7.11 -3.33
CA GLY A 58 -18.06 -5.86 -2.64
C GLY A 58 -17.36 -6.02 -1.29
N LYS A 59 -16.81 -7.21 -0.98
CA LYS A 59 -16.03 -7.43 0.25
C LYS A 59 -14.57 -7.04 0.01
N PRO A 60 -13.83 -6.59 1.05
CA PRO A 60 -12.42 -6.28 0.92
C PRO A 60 -11.60 -7.48 0.38
N LEU A 61 -10.81 -7.24 -0.66
CA LEU A 61 -9.90 -8.22 -1.21
C LEU A 61 -8.67 -8.35 -0.30
N LEU A 62 -8.49 -9.51 0.30
CA LEU A 62 -7.38 -9.75 1.25
C LEU A 62 -6.15 -10.29 0.52
N ASN A 63 -5.01 -9.66 0.76
CA ASN A 63 -3.72 -10.26 0.42
C ASN A 63 -3.39 -11.33 1.46
N LYS A 64 -2.77 -12.43 1.02
CA LYS A 64 -2.23 -13.41 1.97
C LYS A 64 -1.07 -12.73 2.68
N VAL A 65 -1.27 -12.41 3.96
CA VAL A 65 -0.18 -11.96 4.82
C VAL A 65 0.53 -13.23 5.29
N ASP A 66 1.80 -13.38 4.94
CA ASP A 66 2.65 -14.46 5.46
C ASP A 66 2.89 -14.32 6.97
#